data_AF-A0A940ZK75-F1
#
_entry.id   AF-A0A940ZK75-F1
#
_cell.length_a   1.000
_cell.length_b   1.000
_cell.length_c   1.000
_cell.angle_alpha   90.00
_cell.angle_beta   90.00
_cell.angle_gamma   90.00
#
_symmetry.space_group_name_H-M   'P 1'
#
loop_
_entity.id
_entity.type
_entity.pdbx_description
1 polymer ?
#
loop_
_entity_poly.entity_id
_entity_poly.type
_entity_poly.pdbx_seq_one_letter_code
_entity_poly.pdbx_strand_id
1 'polypeptide(L)'
;MAGITLKKSKLSSAVRSKLRGYYANVPGVDPSYVDARWRQWEANPDVFVYLARSDDKVKGWIVYNQAASTVLDILAVDEKEQPEALFRMMDVLIDVQSLVSAEIHKADEHKYRWMIEYGFRPTRSLRANGAPLLRMDLSISLLAERFHGHKPVRTYRKKEKVAIQKVPESPGYEEIKKGVSSLINKLGGLRKFVGQGQTVVIKPNLVADHGMMDGVYRGGVVTDIRIVRALIELALPIAGKVIIAEGSSINRSATMKMFVLYGYDKLVDIDPKKVSIVDLNTDNAVEKVVPWGKRMLARKVPVTLEQADVIINVPVMKLHFAAVVSLSVKSLQGAMPPLEKYMTHFFGLWQNLVNIHHLVKPKLHIIDGIIGQEDFGPVSGIPKTMNLLIGGTNPVAVDAVTMRIMGVEPLTSPPVWLAYMQGLGPVEPENIRVVGPSIDEVASPFKHPKIDLASGRDFAIHAGNACPGCKGYLHFAVAKLRRPDPADPSRLLIDRPFERKVNIYLGPATDERINPDERNVFLGICQQHNAQQGGTHLPGCPPHAEVLINGLFSLFPDVERPKYADKTEEAKLEEMLKEVLASIS
;
A
#
# COMPACT_ATOMS: atom_id res chain seq x y z
N MET A 1 -27.73 6.67 22.95
CA MET A 1 -28.57 5.65 22.29
C MET A 1 -27.72 4.40 22.07
N ALA A 2 -28.23 3.22 22.42
CA ALA A 2 -27.47 2.00 22.67
C ALA A 2 -26.58 1.52 21.50
N GLY A 3 -25.39 1.01 21.83
CA GLY A 3 -24.40 0.53 20.87
C GLY A 3 -24.87 -0.72 20.11
N ILE A 4 -24.79 -0.69 18.78
CA ILE A 4 -25.04 -1.86 17.95
C ILE A 4 -23.94 -2.90 18.20
N THR A 5 -24.32 -4.16 18.32
CA THR A 5 -23.39 -5.30 18.37
C THR A 5 -23.67 -6.27 17.23
N LEU A 6 -22.64 -6.98 16.77
CA LEU A 6 -22.76 -7.99 15.71
C LEU A 6 -22.61 -9.40 16.27
N LYS A 7 -23.60 -10.26 16.00
CA LYS A 7 -23.54 -11.69 16.33
C LYS A 7 -23.53 -12.53 15.05
N LYS A 8 -22.53 -13.40 14.90
CA LYS A 8 -22.44 -14.34 13.76
C LYS A 8 -23.63 -15.32 13.79
N SER A 9 -24.25 -15.51 12.64
CA SER A 9 -25.43 -16.36 12.41
C SER A 9 -25.35 -17.02 11.03
N LYS A 10 -26.12 -18.09 10.84
CA LYS A 10 -26.30 -18.72 9.52
C LYS A 10 -27.28 -17.91 8.66
N LEU A 11 -27.20 -18.14 7.35
CA LEU A 11 -28.26 -17.78 6.40
C LEU A 11 -29.59 -18.39 6.88
N SER A 12 -30.68 -17.62 6.80
CA SER A 12 -32.01 -18.04 7.26
C SER A 12 -33.11 -17.56 6.33
N SER A 13 -34.24 -18.26 6.33
CA SER A 13 -35.43 -17.89 5.55
C SER A 13 -35.94 -16.48 5.86
N ALA A 14 -35.81 -16.02 7.10
CA ALA A 14 -36.17 -14.67 7.52
C ALA A 14 -35.37 -13.59 6.76
N VAL A 15 -34.05 -13.76 6.67
CA VAL A 15 -33.18 -12.83 5.92
C VAL A 15 -33.47 -12.88 4.43
N ARG A 16 -33.65 -14.09 3.87
CA ARG A 16 -34.03 -14.27 2.47
C ARG A 16 -35.34 -13.57 2.12
N SER A 17 -36.35 -13.70 2.98
CA SER A 17 -37.65 -13.05 2.79
C SER A 17 -37.53 -11.52 2.81
N LYS A 18 -36.70 -10.96 3.69
CA LYS A 18 -36.44 -9.51 3.74
C LYS A 18 -35.71 -9.02 2.50
N LEU A 19 -34.71 -9.74 2.02
CA LEU A 19 -34.01 -9.43 0.77
C LEU A 19 -34.94 -9.47 -0.44
N ARG A 20 -35.82 -10.48 -0.54
CA ARG A 20 -36.84 -10.55 -1.60
C ARG A 20 -37.77 -9.33 -1.56
N GLY A 21 -38.25 -8.95 -0.38
CA GLY A 21 -39.09 -7.76 -0.21
C GLY A 21 -38.39 -6.47 -0.65
N TYR A 22 -37.12 -6.29 -0.26
CA TYR A 22 -36.32 -5.14 -0.67
C TYR A 22 -36.11 -5.09 -2.18
N TYR A 23 -35.59 -6.17 -2.78
CA TYR A 23 -35.23 -6.19 -4.20
C TYR A 23 -36.44 -6.22 -5.15
N ALA A 24 -37.62 -6.63 -4.70
CA ALA A 24 -38.86 -6.49 -5.46
C ALA A 24 -39.20 -5.01 -5.77
N ASN A 25 -38.71 -4.08 -4.95
CA ASN A 25 -38.93 -2.65 -5.11
C ASN A 25 -37.77 -1.92 -5.81
N VAL A 26 -36.70 -2.62 -6.19
CA VAL A 26 -35.56 -2.01 -6.89
C VAL A 26 -35.78 -2.12 -8.40
N PRO A 27 -35.94 -0.98 -9.13
CA PRO A 27 -36.18 -1.01 -10.57
C PRO A 27 -35.07 -1.74 -11.35
N GLY A 28 -35.46 -2.56 -12.32
CA GLY A 28 -34.51 -3.26 -13.19
C GLY A 28 -33.79 -4.47 -12.59
N VAL A 29 -34.17 -4.89 -11.38
CA VAL A 29 -33.67 -6.14 -10.76
C VAL A 29 -34.59 -7.30 -11.13
N ASP A 30 -34.01 -8.39 -11.63
CA ASP A 30 -34.75 -9.61 -11.94
C ASP A 30 -35.35 -10.23 -10.65
N PRO A 31 -36.63 -10.65 -10.63
CA PRO A 31 -37.26 -11.25 -9.44
C PRO A 31 -36.54 -12.50 -8.90
N SER A 32 -35.82 -13.22 -9.76
CA SER A 32 -35.03 -14.40 -9.41
C SER A 32 -33.66 -14.06 -8.79
N TYR A 33 -33.23 -12.79 -8.82
CA TYR A 33 -31.92 -12.34 -8.36
C TYR A 33 -31.57 -12.83 -6.95
N VAL A 34 -32.47 -12.58 -5.99
CA VAL A 34 -32.26 -12.97 -4.60
C VAL A 34 -32.11 -14.48 -4.47
N ASP A 35 -32.90 -15.26 -5.20
CA ASP A 35 -32.86 -16.72 -5.14
C ASP A 35 -31.59 -17.28 -5.79
N ALA A 36 -31.13 -16.69 -6.89
CA ALA A 36 -29.87 -17.05 -7.53
C ALA A 36 -28.67 -16.75 -6.61
N ARG A 37 -28.64 -15.57 -5.98
CA ARG A 37 -27.59 -15.20 -5.01
C ARG A 37 -27.64 -16.05 -3.76
N TRP A 38 -28.83 -16.33 -3.24
CA TRP A 38 -29.01 -17.12 -2.04
C TRP A 38 -28.42 -18.52 -2.18
N ARG A 39 -28.68 -19.21 -3.31
CA ARG A 39 -28.08 -20.53 -3.60
C ARG A 39 -26.55 -20.46 -3.65
N GLN A 40 -26.00 -19.40 -4.23
CA GLN A 40 -24.54 -19.19 -4.27
C GLN A 40 -23.96 -19.02 -2.86
N TRP A 41 -24.65 -18.25 -2.01
CA TRP A 41 -24.22 -18.01 -0.64
C TRP A 41 -24.32 -19.26 0.23
N GLU A 42 -25.39 -20.06 0.08
CA GLU A 42 -25.54 -21.33 0.79
C GLU A 42 -24.47 -22.36 0.40
N ALA A 43 -24.04 -22.36 -0.86
CA ALA A 43 -22.98 -23.23 -1.35
C ALA A 43 -21.57 -22.82 -0.92
N ASN A 44 -21.39 -21.61 -0.36
CA ASN A 44 -20.08 -21.08 0.01
C ASN A 44 -19.89 -21.08 1.54
N PRO A 45 -18.96 -21.90 2.08
CA PRO A 45 -18.75 -22.01 3.53
C PRO A 45 -18.19 -20.74 4.19
N ASP A 46 -17.61 -19.83 3.41
CA ASP A 46 -17.08 -18.55 3.91
C ASP A 46 -18.16 -17.46 4.01
N VAL A 47 -19.38 -17.75 3.56
CA VAL A 47 -20.51 -16.82 3.60
C VAL A 47 -21.40 -17.08 4.82
N PHE A 48 -21.67 -16.04 5.58
CA PHE A 48 -22.57 -16.08 6.73
C PHE A 48 -23.23 -14.72 6.97
N VAL A 49 -24.06 -14.63 8.01
CA VAL A 49 -24.79 -13.41 8.36
C VAL A 49 -24.31 -12.87 9.71
N TYR A 50 -24.06 -11.56 9.79
CA TYR A 50 -24.04 -10.87 11.08
C TYR A 50 -25.43 -10.32 11.39
N LEU A 51 -25.96 -10.70 12.56
CA LEU A 51 -27.14 -10.10 13.16
C LEU A 51 -26.72 -8.85 13.94
N ALA A 52 -27.16 -7.69 13.48
CA ALA A 52 -26.99 -6.44 14.21
C ALA A 52 -28.06 -6.33 15.29
N ARG A 53 -27.67 -6.12 16.55
CA ARG A 53 -28.58 -6.03 17.71
C ARG A 53 -28.30 -4.78 18.54
N SER A 54 -29.37 -4.22 19.10
CA SER A 54 -29.34 -3.14 20.09
C SER A 54 -30.47 -3.41 21.10
N ASP A 55 -30.15 -3.45 22.39
CA ASP A 55 -31.08 -3.79 23.48
C ASP A 55 -31.92 -5.06 23.19
N ASP A 56 -31.24 -6.11 22.74
CA ASP A 56 -31.80 -7.40 22.29
C ASP A 56 -32.78 -7.38 21.10
N LYS A 57 -33.02 -6.22 20.50
CA LYS A 57 -33.79 -6.10 19.26
C LYS A 57 -32.86 -6.25 18.06
N VAL A 58 -33.30 -6.98 17.05
CA VAL A 58 -32.61 -7.03 15.76
C VAL A 58 -32.77 -5.67 15.08
N LYS A 59 -31.66 -5.09 14.66
CA LYS A 59 -31.58 -3.81 13.94
C LYS A 59 -31.27 -4.00 12.46
N GLY A 60 -30.69 -5.13 12.08
CA GLY A 60 -30.41 -5.44 10.69
C GLY A 60 -29.58 -6.71 10.50
N TRP A 61 -29.21 -6.95 9.25
CA TRP A 61 -28.43 -8.09 8.80
C TRP A 61 -27.33 -7.65 7.85
N ILE A 62 -26.17 -8.30 7.95
CA ILE A 62 -25.07 -8.16 7.00
C ILE A 62 -24.75 -9.54 6.47
N VAL A 63 -24.92 -9.79 5.18
CA VAL A 63 -24.41 -10.99 4.51
C VAL A 63 -22.95 -10.73 4.16
N TYR A 64 -22.06 -11.55 4.70
CA TYR A 64 -20.62 -11.30 4.64
C TYR A 64 -19.87 -12.54 4.16
N ASN A 65 -18.94 -12.33 3.22
CA ASN A 65 -17.96 -13.32 2.78
C ASN A 65 -16.62 -13.05 3.44
N GLN A 66 -16.20 -13.94 4.34
CA GLN A 66 -14.97 -13.80 5.10
C GLN A 66 -13.70 -14.07 4.27
N ALA A 67 -13.75 -14.95 3.27
CA ALA A 67 -12.60 -15.23 2.42
C ALA A 67 -12.22 -14.05 1.51
N ALA A 68 -13.20 -13.21 1.14
CA ALA A 68 -12.99 -12.05 0.28
C ALA A 68 -13.00 -10.70 1.02
N SER A 69 -13.27 -10.71 2.33
CA SER A 69 -13.59 -9.52 3.14
C SER A 69 -14.63 -8.61 2.48
N THR A 70 -15.73 -9.21 2.02
CA THR A 70 -16.75 -8.53 1.21
C THR A 70 -18.12 -8.62 1.86
N VAL A 71 -18.78 -7.47 2.03
CA VAL A 71 -20.22 -7.39 2.27
C VAL A 71 -20.95 -7.73 0.98
N LEU A 72 -21.67 -8.85 0.99
CA LEU A 72 -22.45 -9.31 -0.16
C LEU A 72 -23.84 -8.69 -0.18
N ASP A 73 -24.35 -8.33 0.99
CA ASP A 73 -25.57 -7.55 1.17
C ASP A 73 -25.67 -6.97 2.59
N ILE A 74 -26.45 -5.90 2.77
CA ILE A 74 -26.72 -5.28 4.05
C ILE A 74 -28.14 -4.68 4.05
N LEU A 75 -28.88 -4.91 5.14
CA LEU A 75 -30.24 -4.39 5.34
C LEU A 75 -30.48 -4.00 6.79
N ALA A 76 -31.17 -2.87 7.01
CA ALA A 76 -31.74 -2.51 8.32
C ALA A 76 -33.17 -3.08 8.45
N VAL A 77 -33.64 -3.22 9.69
CA VAL A 77 -35.01 -3.67 9.99
C VAL A 77 -36.04 -2.57 9.73
N ASP A 78 -35.71 -1.33 10.07
CA ASP A 78 -36.56 -0.16 9.88
C ASP A 78 -36.07 0.65 8.68
N GLU A 79 -36.92 0.80 7.66
CA GLU A 79 -36.62 1.55 6.44
C GLU A 79 -36.52 3.06 6.70
N LYS A 80 -37.15 3.58 7.77
CA LYS A 80 -37.12 5.01 8.09
C LYS A 80 -35.84 5.46 8.79
N GLU A 81 -35.21 4.57 9.57
CA GLU A 81 -33.92 4.81 10.25
C GLU A 81 -32.72 4.25 9.46
N GLN A 82 -32.97 3.79 8.23
CA GLN A 82 -32.04 2.95 7.48
C GLN A 82 -30.65 3.57 7.28
N PRO A 83 -30.48 4.85 6.86
CA PRO A 83 -29.15 5.39 6.63
C PRO A 83 -28.26 5.35 7.88
N GLU A 84 -28.72 5.90 9.00
CA GLU A 84 -27.93 5.96 10.24
C GLU A 84 -27.67 4.56 10.83
N ALA A 85 -28.66 3.67 10.79
CA ALA A 85 -28.52 2.30 11.25
C ALA A 85 -27.48 1.53 10.42
N LEU A 86 -27.50 1.68 9.09
CA LEU A 86 -26.54 1.04 8.19
C LEU A 86 -25.11 1.56 8.41
N PHE A 87 -24.93 2.87 8.63
CA PHE A 87 -23.62 3.45 8.99
C PHE A 87 -23.05 2.80 10.25
N ARG A 88 -23.85 2.74 11.32
CA ARG A 88 -23.42 2.13 12.59
C ARG A 88 -23.12 0.63 12.45
N MET A 89 -23.93 -0.10 11.68
CA MET A 89 -23.68 -1.52 11.39
C MET A 89 -22.36 -1.73 10.64
N MET A 90 -22.07 -0.86 9.67
CA MET A 90 -20.81 -0.89 8.93
C MET A 90 -19.61 -0.54 9.83
N ASP A 91 -19.76 0.46 10.70
CA ASP A 91 -18.71 0.86 11.64
C ASP A 91 -18.29 -0.31 12.54
N VAL A 92 -19.28 -0.99 13.16
CA VAL A 92 -19.02 -2.16 14.02
C VAL A 92 -18.44 -3.33 13.21
N LEU A 93 -18.85 -3.52 11.96
CA LEU A 93 -18.28 -4.57 11.11
C LEU A 93 -16.79 -4.31 10.84
N ILE A 94 -16.43 -3.06 10.53
CA ILE A 94 -15.06 -2.66 10.26
C ILE A 94 -14.17 -2.85 11.49
N ASP A 95 -14.65 -2.51 12.69
CA ASP A 95 -13.90 -2.79 13.93
C ASP A 95 -13.58 -4.30 14.05
N VAL A 96 -14.55 -5.16 13.75
CA VAL A 96 -14.40 -6.62 13.92
C VAL A 96 -13.57 -7.28 12.81
N GLN A 97 -13.74 -6.87 11.55
CA GLN A 97 -13.13 -7.54 10.39
C GLN A 97 -11.91 -6.80 9.82
N SER A 98 -11.73 -5.51 10.13
CA SER A 98 -10.84 -4.56 9.42
C SER A 98 -11.12 -4.50 7.90
N LEU A 99 -10.48 -3.58 7.17
CA LEU A 99 -10.78 -3.18 5.77
C LEU A 99 -11.77 -4.08 4.98
N VAL A 100 -12.89 -3.47 4.60
CA VAL A 100 -14.04 -4.14 3.99
C VAL A 100 -14.31 -3.64 2.57
N SER A 101 -14.69 -4.57 1.71
CA SER A 101 -15.26 -4.34 0.38
C SER A 101 -16.76 -4.61 0.41
N ALA A 102 -17.47 -4.19 -0.63
CA ALA A 102 -18.88 -4.52 -0.81
C ALA A 102 -19.18 -4.90 -2.26
N GLU A 103 -20.19 -5.74 -2.45
CA GLU A 103 -20.82 -6.03 -3.73
C GLU A 103 -22.28 -5.60 -3.67
N ILE A 104 -22.71 -4.80 -4.63
CA ILE A 104 -24.12 -4.41 -4.78
C ILE A 104 -24.62 -4.71 -6.18
N HIS A 105 -25.92 -4.88 -6.34
CA HIS A 105 -26.54 -4.93 -7.65
C HIS A 105 -26.41 -3.58 -8.36
N LYS A 106 -26.03 -3.56 -9.65
CA LYS A 106 -25.78 -2.30 -10.38
C LYS A 106 -26.98 -1.37 -10.44
N ALA A 107 -28.18 -1.92 -10.47
CA ALA A 107 -29.43 -1.15 -10.51
C ALA A 107 -29.86 -0.58 -9.15
N ASP A 108 -29.20 -0.95 -8.05
CA ASP A 108 -29.55 -0.49 -6.70
C ASP A 108 -28.93 0.88 -6.41
N GLU A 109 -29.54 1.94 -6.96
CA GLU A 109 -29.07 3.32 -6.78
C GLU A 109 -29.06 3.76 -5.32
N HIS A 110 -29.99 3.25 -4.50
CA HIS A 110 -30.07 3.60 -3.09
C HIS A 110 -28.81 3.12 -2.34
N LYS A 111 -28.47 1.82 -2.45
CA LYS A 111 -27.22 1.31 -1.85
C LYS A 111 -25.99 1.94 -2.46
N TYR A 112 -25.99 2.21 -3.77
CA TYR A 112 -24.86 2.89 -4.43
C TYR A 112 -24.59 4.26 -3.80
N ARG A 113 -25.61 5.13 -3.69
CA ARG A 113 -25.46 6.48 -3.11
C ARG A 113 -25.05 6.41 -1.63
N TRP A 114 -25.69 5.54 -0.85
CA TRP A 114 -25.34 5.32 0.56
C TRP A 114 -23.88 4.86 0.72
N MET A 115 -23.41 3.94 -0.12
CA MET A 115 -22.02 3.47 -0.09
C MET A 115 -21.03 4.58 -0.46
N ILE A 116 -21.33 5.40 -1.46
CA ILE A 116 -20.50 6.57 -1.81
C ILE A 116 -20.40 7.53 -0.62
N GLU A 117 -21.53 7.84 0.01
CA GLU A 117 -21.64 8.72 1.18
C GLU A 117 -20.85 8.17 2.38
N TYR A 118 -20.94 6.87 2.63
CA TYR A 118 -20.15 6.21 3.68
C TYR A 118 -18.63 6.31 3.42
N GLY A 119 -18.23 6.24 2.14
CA GLY A 119 -16.83 6.35 1.72
C GLY A 119 -16.32 5.24 0.80
N PHE A 120 -17.20 4.33 0.37
CA PHE A 120 -16.89 3.33 -0.64
C PHE A 120 -16.81 3.93 -2.03
N ARG A 121 -16.00 3.34 -2.90
CA ARG A 121 -15.81 3.80 -4.27
C ARG A 121 -15.98 2.64 -5.23
N PRO A 122 -16.67 2.82 -6.36
CA PRO A 122 -16.80 1.78 -7.37
C PRO A 122 -15.42 1.42 -7.89
N THR A 123 -15.08 0.14 -7.90
CA THR A 123 -13.78 -0.32 -8.38
C THR A 123 -13.88 -1.27 -9.55
N ARG A 124 -14.84 -2.20 -9.55
CA ARG A 124 -14.95 -3.23 -10.61
C ARG A 124 -16.40 -3.56 -10.93
N SER A 125 -16.67 -3.76 -12.22
CA SER A 125 -17.91 -4.37 -12.69
C SER A 125 -17.79 -5.88 -12.64
N LEU A 126 -18.83 -6.56 -12.18
CA LEU A 126 -18.84 -8.02 -12.07
C LEU A 126 -20.16 -8.58 -12.63
N ARG A 127 -20.16 -9.87 -12.98
CA ARG A 127 -21.39 -10.64 -13.23
C ARG A 127 -21.37 -11.90 -12.39
N ALA A 128 -22.47 -12.18 -11.70
CA ALA A 128 -22.67 -13.43 -10.97
C ALA A 128 -24.00 -14.05 -11.39
N ASN A 129 -23.97 -15.20 -12.07
CA ASN A 129 -25.15 -15.88 -12.62
C ASN A 129 -26.05 -14.93 -13.45
N GLY A 130 -25.44 -14.14 -14.33
CA GLY A 130 -26.12 -13.18 -15.19
C GLY A 130 -26.44 -11.84 -14.52
N ALA A 131 -26.50 -11.78 -13.18
CA ALA A 131 -26.80 -10.55 -12.46
C ALA A 131 -25.64 -9.54 -12.53
N PRO A 132 -25.89 -8.29 -12.93
CA PRO A 132 -24.87 -7.25 -12.97
C PRO A 132 -24.57 -6.75 -11.56
N LEU A 133 -23.34 -6.94 -11.10
CA LEU A 133 -22.86 -6.49 -9.81
C LEU A 133 -21.80 -5.39 -9.96
N LEU A 134 -21.67 -4.58 -8.91
CA LEU A 134 -20.63 -3.58 -8.75
C LEU A 134 -19.87 -3.87 -7.47
N ARG A 135 -18.56 -4.08 -7.59
CA ARG A 135 -17.66 -4.08 -6.44
C ARG A 135 -17.34 -2.66 -6.05
N MET A 136 -17.47 -2.37 -4.77
CA MET A 136 -17.08 -1.10 -4.18
C MET A 136 -16.10 -1.36 -3.04
N ASP A 137 -15.08 -0.51 -2.92
CA ASP A 137 -14.09 -0.64 -1.87
C ASP A 137 -13.99 0.64 -1.04
N LEU A 138 -13.87 0.50 0.28
CA LEU A 138 -13.80 1.64 1.20
C LEU A 138 -12.50 2.42 1.05
N SER A 139 -12.60 3.74 0.84
CA SER A 139 -11.44 4.64 0.84
C SER A 139 -10.66 4.51 2.14
N ILE A 140 -9.38 4.12 2.06
CA ILE A 140 -8.55 3.95 3.25
C ILE A 140 -8.31 5.29 3.95
N SER A 141 -8.33 6.41 3.21
CA SER A 141 -8.20 7.75 3.80
C SER A 141 -9.38 8.06 4.74
N LEU A 142 -10.61 7.80 4.30
CA LEU A 142 -11.80 7.98 5.12
C LEU A 142 -11.87 6.96 6.25
N LEU A 143 -11.45 5.72 5.99
CA LEU A 143 -11.35 4.70 7.01
C LEU A 143 -10.39 5.14 8.14
N ALA A 144 -9.20 5.64 7.80
CA ALA A 144 -8.21 6.09 8.79
C ALA A 144 -8.70 7.31 9.59
N GLU A 145 -9.42 8.23 8.95
CA GLU A 145 -10.04 9.37 9.60
C GLU A 145 -11.13 8.94 10.59
N ARG A 146 -12.04 8.06 10.14
CA ARG A 146 -13.18 7.57 10.93
C ARG A 146 -12.75 6.73 12.12
N PHE A 147 -11.70 5.92 11.97
CA PHE A 147 -11.21 5.01 13.01
C PHE A 147 -9.93 5.52 13.68
N HIS A 148 -9.67 6.83 13.58
CA HIS A 148 -8.55 7.44 14.28
C HIS A 148 -8.67 7.20 15.79
N GLY A 149 -7.61 6.72 16.42
CA GLY A 149 -7.58 6.44 17.86
C GLY A 149 -8.28 5.14 18.28
N HIS A 150 -8.95 4.42 17.36
CA HIS A 150 -9.45 3.08 17.64
C HIS A 150 -8.29 2.10 17.85
N LYS A 151 -8.55 1.07 18.66
CA LYS A 151 -7.66 -0.08 18.85
C LYS A 151 -8.17 -1.29 18.07
N PRO A 152 -7.28 -2.19 17.62
CA PRO A 152 -7.71 -3.42 16.97
C PRO A 152 -8.55 -4.26 17.91
N VAL A 153 -9.71 -4.74 17.43
CA VAL A 153 -10.52 -5.73 18.16
C VAL A 153 -9.72 -7.01 18.42
N ARG A 154 -8.86 -7.40 17.48
CA ARG A 154 -7.90 -8.50 17.64
C ARG A 154 -6.52 -7.94 17.98
N THR A 155 -6.28 -7.71 19.26
CA THR A 155 -4.99 -7.20 19.73
C THR A 155 -3.86 -8.18 19.51
N TYR A 156 -2.70 -7.64 19.14
CA TYR A 156 -1.45 -8.40 19.12
C TYR A 156 -1.05 -8.76 20.55
N ARG A 157 -0.87 -10.05 20.85
CA ARG A 157 -0.71 -10.54 22.23
C ARG A 157 0.74 -10.73 22.69
N LYS A 158 1.70 -10.68 21.78
CA LYS A 158 3.12 -10.91 22.11
C LYS A 158 3.82 -9.58 22.39
N LYS A 159 4.83 -9.61 23.26
CA LYS A 159 5.79 -8.52 23.36
C LYS A 159 6.91 -8.73 22.35
N GLU A 160 7.12 -7.73 21.51
CA GLU A 160 8.18 -7.75 20.53
C GLU A 160 9.49 -7.20 21.11
N LYS A 161 10.61 -7.67 20.56
CA LYS A 161 11.94 -7.15 20.90
C LYS A 161 12.52 -6.45 19.69
N VAL A 162 12.93 -5.20 19.86
CA VAL A 162 13.62 -4.42 18.85
C VAL A 162 14.98 -4.01 19.38
N ALA A 163 16.04 -4.30 18.63
CA ALA A 163 17.40 -3.92 18.97
C ALA A 163 17.78 -2.64 18.21
N ILE A 164 18.47 -1.74 18.90
CA ILE A 164 19.13 -0.57 18.31
C ILE A 164 20.63 -0.76 18.51
N GLN A 165 21.41 -0.46 17.47
CA GLN A 165 22.86 -0.53 17.48
C GLN A 165 23.43 0.74 16.86
N LYS A 166 24.21 1.49 17.64
CA LYS A 166 25.06 2.57 17.13
C LYS A 166 26.21 1.98 16.31
N VAL A 167 26.49 2.59 15.18
CA VAL A 167 27.68 2.36 14.37
C VAL A 167 28.57 3.61 14.53
N PRO A 168 29.90 3.49 14.55
CA PRO A 168 30.79 4.65 14.57
C PRO A 168 30.54 5.57 13.38
N GLU A 169 30.90 6.85 13.50
CA GLU A 169 30.88 7.79 12.38
C GLU A 169 31.85 7.33 11.28
N SER A 170 31.46 7.53 10.02
CA SER A 170 32.25 7.13 8.84
C SER A 170 32.81 5.71 8.94
N PRO A 171 31.96 4.70 9.23
CA PRO A 171 32.45 3.39 9.61
C PRO A 171 33.12 2.68 8.44
N GLY A 172 34.20 1.95 8.71
CA GLY A 172 34.76 0.97 7.79
C GLY A 172 33.92 -0.30 7.74
N TYR A 173 34.39 -1.29 6.96
CA TYR A 173 33.71 -2.58 6.84
C TYR A 173 33.68 -3.34 8.17
N GLU A 174 34.78 -3.39 8.90
CA GLU A 174 34.87 -4.13 10.16
C GLU A 174 33.96 -3.55 11.25
N GLU A 175 33.83 -2.22 11.32
CA GLU A 175 32.89 -1.56 12.22
C GLU A 175 31.44 -1.91 11.87
N ILE A 176 31.08 -1.93 10.58
CA ILE A 176 29.74 -2.34 10.12
C ILE A 176 29.49 -3.81 10.46
N LYS A 177 30.43 -4.70 10.17
CA LYS A 177 30.31 -6.13 10.47
C LYS A 177 30.13 -6.37 11.97
N LYS A 178 30.90 -5.67 12.80
CA LYS A 178 30.75 -5.69 14.26
C LYS A 178 29.40 -5.16 14.70
N GLY A 179 28.90 -4.08 14.07
CA GLY A 179 27.57 -3.53 14.29
C GLY A 179 26.47 -4.54 13.99
N VAL A 180 26.47 -5.14 12.79
CA VAL A 180 25.51 -6.16 12.37
C VAL A 180 25.52 -7.37 13.32
N SER A 181 26.71 -7.89 13.65
CA SER A 181 26.87 -8.98 14.61
C SER A 181 26.32 -8.62 15.99
N SER A 182 26.65 -7.43 16.50
CA SER A 182 26.18 -6.95 17.81
C SER A 182 24.66 -6.76 17.87
N LEU A 183 24.06 -6.27 16.78
CA LEU A 183 22.61 -6.14 16.63
C LEU A 183 21.94 -7.51 16.68
N ILE A 184 22.41 -8.48 15.88
CA ILE A 184 21.86 -9.83 15.83
C ILE A 184 22.02 -10.54 17.19
N ASN A 185 23.15 -10.35 17.87
CA ASN A 185 23.39 -10.91 19.21
C ASN A 185 22.39 -10.39 20.25
N LYS A 186 22.04 -9.10 20.23
CA LYS A 186 20.98 -8.53 21.09
C LYS A 186 19.61 -9.19 20.86
N LEU A 187 19.36 -9.71 19.66
CA LEU A 187 18.12 -10.39 19.28
C LEU A 187 18.13 -11.91 19.58
N GLY A 188 19.26 -12.44 20.05
CA GLY A 188 19.45 -13.85 20.43
C GLY A 188 20.45 -14.61 19.57
N GLY A 189 21.21 -13.94 18.70
CA GLY A 189 22.24 -14.55 17.86
C GLY A 189 21.69 -15.15 16.56
N LEU A 190 22.56 -15.32 15.56
CA LEU A 190 22.14 -15.68 14.20
C LEU A 190 21.49 -17.07 14.13
N ARG A 191 21.97 -18.03 14.92
CA ARG A 191 21.45 -19.42 14.98
C ARG A 191 19.98 -19.51 15.42
N LYS A 192 19.43 -18.45 16.02
CA LYS A 192 18.00 -18.35 16.32
C LYS A 192 17.15 -18.20 15.05
N PHE A 193 17.73 -17.64 13.99
CA PHE A 193 17.03 -17.31 12.74
C PHE A 193 17.41 -18.25 11.60
N VAL A 194 18.69 -18.66 11.54
CA VAL A 194 19.27 -19.50 10.50
C VAL A 194 19.72 -20.84 11.08
N GLY A 195 19.08 -21.92 10.61
CA GLY A 195 19.45 -23.30 10.90
C GLY A 195 20.53 -23.84 9.94
N GLN A 196 21.17 -24.95 10.33
CA GLN A 196 22.22 -25.58 9.53
C GLN A 196 21.68 -26.02 8.16
N GLY A 197 22.40 -25.68 7.09
CA GLY A 197 22.08 -26.11 5.72
C GLY A 197 20.92 -25.36 5.05
N GLN A 198 20.29 -24.41 5.74
CA GLN A 198 19.15 -23.66 5.20
C GLN A 198 19.54 -22.73 4.04
N THR A 199 18.57 -22.48 3.16
CA THR A 199 18.64 -21.44 2.13
C THR A 199 18.20 -20.10 2.73
N VAL A 200 19.13 -19.15 2.79
CA VAL A 200 18.90 -17.81 3.32
C VAL A 200 18.80 -16.82 2.18
N VAL A 201 17.66 -16.15 2.04
CA VAL A 201 17.51 -14.99 1.17
C VAL A 201 17.77 -13.71 1.96
N ILE A 202 18.71 -12.90 1.49
CA ILE A 202 18.91 -11.53 1.95
C ILE A 202 18.27 -10.60 0.93
N LYS A 203 17.25 -9.86 1.37
CA LYS A 203 16.52 -8.90 0.55
C LYS A 203 16.96 -7.48 0.93
N PRO A 204 17.87 -6.84 0.18
CA PRO A 204 18.22 -5.44 0.41
C PRO A 204 17.09 -4.49 -0.03
N ASN A 205 17.39 -3.21 -0.19
CA ASN A 205 16.55 -2.25 -0.89
C ASN A 205 17.39 -1.67 -2.04
N LEU A 206 16.94 -1.90 -3.27
CA LEU A 206 17.63 -1.50 -4.50
C LEU A 206 16.64 -0.87 -5.49
N VAL A 207 16.28 0.39 -5.28
CA VAL A 207 15.16 1.02 -6.00
C VAL A 207 15.53 1.47 -7.42
N ALA A 208 16.65 2.18 -7.56
CA ALA A 208 17.10 2.86 -8.77
C ALA A 208 18.54 3.37 -8.57
N ASP A 209 19.11 3.94 -9.63
CA ASP A 209 20.44 4.54 -9.74
C ASP A 209 20.64 5.83 -8.93
N HIS A 210 19.59 6.45 -8.38
CA HIS A 210 19.66 7.70 -7.61
C HIS A 210 20.49 7.64 -6.32
N GLY A 211 20.90 6.45 -5.87
CA GLY A 211 21.94 6.34 -4.84
C GLY A 211 23.31 6.84 -5.32
N MET A 212 23.51 6.93 -6.64
CA MET A 212 24.67 7.52 -7.30
C MET A 212 24.29 8.92 -7.80
N MET A 213 25.03 9.94 -7.39
CA MET A 213 24.91 11.31 -7.90
C MET A 213 26.28 11.74 -8.39
N ASP A 214 26.37 12.11 -9.67
CA ASP A 214 27.63 12.49 -10.34
C ASP A 214 28.73 11.42 -10.22
N GLY A 215 28.33 10.15 -10.28
CA GLY A 215 29.24 9.00 -10.13
C GLY A 215 29.64 8.69 -8.68
N VAL A 216 29.16 9.46 -7.70
CA VAL A 216 29.47 9.29 -6.27
C VAL A 216 28.28 8.73 -5.53
N TYR A 217 28.51 7.70 -4.70
CA TYR A 217 27.49 7.13 -3.83
C TYR A 217 27.12 8.11 -2.70
N ARG A 218 25.84 8.45 -2.54
CA ARG A 218 25.35 9.40 -1.52
C ARG A 218 24.49 8.79 -0.41
N GLY A 219 24.36 7.45 -0.35
CA GLY A 219 23.61 6.76 0.72
C GLY A 219 22.10 7.08 0.74
N GLY A 220 21.36 6.52 1.71
CA GLY A 220 19.96 6.88 1.97
C GLY A 220 18.91 6.36 0.98
N VAL A 221 19.32 5.95 -0.22
CA VAL A 221 18.40 5.45 -1.27
C VAL A 221 18.39 3.93 -1.37
N VAL A 222 19.58 3.32 -1.35
CA VAL A 222 19.82 1.87 -1.47
C VAL A 222 20.58 1.37 -0.25
N THR A 223 20.37 0.11 0.13
CA THR A 223 21.03 -0.51 1.29
C THR A 223 22.54 -0.48 1.11
N ASP A 224 23.25 -0.16 2.19
CA ASP A 224 24.71 -0.22 2.23
C ASP A 224 25.18 -1.65 1.99
N ILE A 225 25.94 -1.84 0.91
CA ILE A 225 26.45 -3.15 0.49
C ILE A 225 27.28 -3.84 1.58
N ARG A 226 27.92 -3.07 2.46
CA ARG A 226 28.74 -3.59 3.56
C ARG A 226 27.90 -4.32 4.60
N ILE A 227 26.64 -3.93 4.80
CA ILE A 227 25.70 -4.66 5.67
C ILE A 227 25.39 -6.02 5.05
N VAL A 228 25.14 -6.06 3.73
CA VAL A 228 24.82 -7.30 3.01
C VAL A 228 26.02 -8.24 3.00
N ARG A 229 27.22 -7.72 2.75
CA ARG A 229 28.47 -8.47 2.87
C ARG A 229 28.63 -9.08 4.27
N ALA A 230 28.43 -8.29 5.32
CA ALA A 230 28.53 -8.77 6.70
C ALA A 230 27.52 -9.89 6.99
N LEU A 231 26.28 -9.76 6.51
CA LEU A 231 25.26 -10.80 6.66
C LEU A 231 25.63 -12.11 5.95
N ILE A 232 26.20 -12.02 4.73
CA ILE A 232 26.69 -13.19 3.99
C ILE A 232 27.78 -13.90 4.78
N GLU A 233 28.83 -13.17 5.18
CA GLU A 233 29.96 -13.74 5.91
C GLU A 233 29.54 -14.35 7.27
N LEU A 234 28.56 -13.77 7.96
CA LEU A 234 28.00 -14.32 9.19
C LEU A 234 27.14 -15.57 8.96
N ALA A 235 26.42 -15.63 7.83
CA ALA A 235 25.51 -16.73 7.51
C ALA A 235 26.20 -17.95 6.89
N LEU A 236 27.23 -17.76 6.06
CA LEU A 236 27.92 -18.83 5.31
C LEU A 236 28.41 -20.02 6.15
N PRO A 237 28.90 -19.85 7.40
CA PRO A 237 29.30 -20.98 8.24
C PRO A 237 28.15 -21.91 8.64
N ILE A 238 26.89 -21.47 8.49
CA ILE A 238 25.69 -22.18 8.95
C ILE A 238 24.77 -22.52 7.78
N ALA A 239 24.56 -21.57 6.87
CA ALA A 239 23.68 -21.70 5.73
C ALA A 239 24.23 -22.69 4.68
N GLY A 240 23.33 -23.38 4.01
CA GLY A 240 23.66 -24.19 2.83
C GLY A 240 23.83 -23.31 1.59
N LYS A 241 22.99 -22.27 1.47
CA LYS A 241 22.98 -21.30 0.37
C LYS A 241 22.59 -19.92 0.89
N VAL A 242 23.19 -18.87 0.34
CA VAL A 242 22.83 -17.46 0.58
C VAL A 242 22.48 -16.81 -0.75
N ILE A 243 21.31 -16.20 -0.85
CA ILE A 243 20.81 -15.58 -2.08
C ILE A 243 20.53 -14.11 -1.79
N ILE A 244 21.15 -13.21 -2.54
CA ILE A 244 20.79 -11.80 -2.52
C ILE A 244 19.66 -11.63 -3.54
N ALA A 245 18.46 -11.26 -3.12
CA ALA A 245 17.31 -11.17 -4.01
C ALA A 245 16.58 -9.84 -3.85
N GLU A 246 16.41 -9.12 -4.95
CA GLU A 246 15.67 -7.86 -4.99
C GLU A 246 15.00 -7.68 -6.35
N GLY A 247 14.02 -6.78 -6.45
CA GLY A 247 13.49 -6.31 -7.73
C GLY A 247 13.41 -4.78 -7.72
N SER A 248 14.11 -4.13 -8.65
CA SER A 248 14.12 -2.66 -8.74
C SER A 248 12.75 -2.09 -9.12
N SER A 249 12.64 -0.75 -9.12
CA SER A 249 11.42 -0.03 -9.51
C SER A 249 10.99 -0.38 -10.94
N ILE A 250 9.67 -0.49 -11.16
CA ILE A 250 9.02 -0.87 -12.44
C ILE A 250 9.42 0.05 -13.60
N ASN A 251 9.70 1.32 -13.30
CA ASN A 251 9.97 2.32 -14.33
C ASN A 251 11.45 2.37 -14.74
N ARG A 252 12.27 1.49 -14.17
CA ARG A 252 13.73 1.47 -14.32
C ARG A 252 14.23 0.03 -14.29
N SER A 253 13.49 -0.90 -14.91
CA SER A 253 13.62 -2.35 -14.75
C SER A 253 14.92 -2.90 -15.32
N ALA A 254 15.97 -2.79 -14.53
CA ALA A 254 17.20 -3.52 -14.75
C ALA A 254 17.85 -3.82 -13.40
N THR A 255 17.19 -4.64 -12.58
CA THR A 255 17.72 -5.00 -11.25
C THR A 255 19.14 -5.54 -11.36
N MET A 256 19.43 -6.36 -12.37
CA MET A 256 20.79 -6.83 -12.66
C MET A 256 21.79 -5.68 -12.92
N LYS A 257 21.39 -4.64 -13.67
CA LYS A 257 22.24 -3.45 -13.84
C LYS A 257 22.44 -2.73 -12.51
N MET A 258 21.42 -2.68 -11.65
CA MET A 258 21.56 -2.08 -10.32
C MET A 258 22.47 -2.91 -9.42
N PHE A 259 22.40 -4.25 -9.47
CA PHE A 259 23.33 -5.09 -8.73
C PHE A 259 24.77 -4.80 -9.13
N VAL A 260 25.06 -4.71 -10.44
CA VAL A 260 26.39 -4.35 -10.96
C VAL A 260 26.79 -2.93 -10.55
N LEU A 261 25.90 -1.95 -10.73
CA LEU A 261 26.16 -0.54 -10.42
C LEU A 261 26.58 -0.33 -8.97
N TYR A 262 25.93 -1.03 -8.04
CA TYR A 262 26.19 -0.93 -6.61
C TYR A 262 27.15 -2.00 -6.09
N GLY A 263 27.66 -2.89 -6.95
CA GLY A 263 28.69 -3.90 -6.65
C GLY A 263 28.19 -5.17 -5.95
N TYR A 264 26.88 -5.40 -5.90
CA TYR A 264 26.27 -6.57 -5.26
C TYR A 264 26.61 -7.88 -5.97
N ASP A 265 26.82 -7.82 -7.28
CA ASP A 265 27.30 -8.93 -8.10
C ASP A 265 28.63 -9.48 -7.59
N LYS A 266 29.54 -8.60 -7.13
CA LYS A 266 30.84 -8.97 -6.57
C LYS A 266 30.75 -9.71 -5.24
N LEU A 267 29.61 -9.65 -4.54
CA LEU A 267 29.44 -10.41 -3.29
C LEU A 267 29.35 -11.92 -3.54
N VAL A 268 29.08 -12.35 -4.78
CA VAL A 268 29.12 -13.75 -5.19
C VAL A 268 30.53 -14.33 -5.02
N ASP A 269 31.57 -13.53 -5.20
CA ASP A 269 32.97 -13.95 -5.13
C ASP A 269 33.40 -14.41 -3.72
N ILE A 270 32.62 -14.09 -2.68
CA ILE A 270 32.88 -14.55 -1.30
C ILE A 270 32.82 -16.08 -1.21
N ASP A 271 31.85 -16.70 -1.88
CA ASP A 271 31.76 -18.15 -2.06
C ASP A 271 30.83 -18.44 -3.26
N PRO A 272 31.35 -18.55 -4.48
CA PRO A 272 30.53 -18.70 -5.69
C PRO A 272 29.75 -20.02 -5.75
N LYS A 273 30.04 -20.98 -4.87
CA LYS A 273 29.28 -22.24 -4.77
C LYS A 273 28.04 -22.09 -3.90
N LYS A 274 28.01 -21.10 -3.00
CA LYS A 274 26.93 -20.90 -2.02
C LYS A 274 26.22 -19.56 -2.12
N VAL A 275 26.86 -18.54 -2.68
CA VAL A 275 26.32 -17.19 -2.82
C VAL A 275 25.83 -16.96 -4.24
N SER A 276 24.66 -16.35 -4.39
CA SER A 276 24.09 -15.99 -5.70
C SER A 276 23.26 -14.72 -5.61
N ILE A 277 23.01 -14.07 -6.75
CA ILE A 277 22.09 -12.95 -6.89
C ILE A 277 20.85 -13.37 -7.72
N VAL A 278 19.68 -12.84 -7.39
CA VAL A 278 18.43 -13.09 -8.12
C VAL A 278 17.68 -11.78 -8.36
N ASP A 279 17.30 -11.55 -9.62
CA ASP A 279 16.35 -10.50 -9.99
C ASP A 279 14.91 -11.00 -9.82
N LEU A 280 14.24 -10.53 -8.77
CA LEU A 280 12.85 -10.87 -8.47
C LEU A 280 11.85 -10.30 -9.49
N ASN A 281 12.26 -9.34 -10.33
CA ASN A 281 11.40 -8.85 -11.41
C ASN A 281 11.26 -9.85 -12.56
N THR A 282 12.23 -10.76 -12.72
CA THR A 282 12.26 -11.76 -13.80
C THR A 282 12.24 -13.19 -13.29
N ASP A 283 12.13 -13.39 -11.98
CA ASP A 283 12.00 -14.70 -11.37
C ASP A 283 10.65 -15.33 -11.75
N ASN A 284 10.61 -16.67 -11.78
CA ASN A 284 9.34 -17.38 -11.85
C ASN A 284 8.50 -17.07 -10.61
N ALA A 285 7.18 -17.05 -10.75
CA ALA A 285 6.29 -16.74 -9.64
C ALA A 285 5.14 -17.74 -9.52
N VAL A 286 4.74 -18.00 -8.28
CA VAL A 286 3.58 -18.83 -7.93
C VAL A 286 2.45 -17.96 -7.44
N GLU A 287 1.22 -18.25 -7.85
CA GLU A 287 0.05 -17.54 -7.35
C GLU A 287 -0.29 -18.04 -5.94
N LYS A 288 -0.50 -17.11 -5.00
CA LYS A 288 -0.89 -17.38 -3.63
C LYS A 288 -2.13 -16.59 -3.26
N VAL A 289 -3.08 -17.27 -2.63
CA VAL A 289 -4.28 -16.65 -2.07
C VAL A 289 -3.89 -15.71 -0.93
N VAL A 290 -4.36 -14.47 -0.98
CA VAL A 290 -4.24 -13.50 0.11
C VAL A 290 -5.26 -13.88 1.18
N PRO A 291 -4.84 -14.16 2.42
CA PRO A 291 -5.78 -14.42 3.51
C PRO A 291 -6.82 -13.31 3.64
N TRP A 292 -8.10 -13.70 3.64
CA TRP A 292 -9.27 -12.81 3.70
C TRP A 292 -9.41 -11.82 2.52
N GLY A 293 -8.62 -11.96 1.45
CA GLY A 293 -8.89 -11.31 0.16
C GLY A 293 -9.01 -9.79 0.17
N LYS A 294 -8.37 -9.10 1.14
CA LYS A 294 -8.52 -7.66 1.35
C LYS A 294 -7.98 -6.88 0.13
N ARG A 295 -8.87 -6.31 -0.69
CA ARG A 295 -8.60 -5.65 -2.00
C ARG A 295 -8.15 -6.57 -3.14
N MET A 296 -7.22 -7.50 -2.88
CA MET A 296 -6.75 -8.50 -3.85
C MET A 296 -6.94 -9.90 -3.26
N LEU A 297 -7.53 -10.80 -4.04
CA LEU A 297 -7.82 -12.18 -3.62
C LEU A 297 -6.58 -13.08 -3.67
N ALA A 298 -5.69 -12.84 -4.62
CA ALA A 298 -4.45 -13.58 -4.81
C ALA A 298 -3.37 -12.67 -5.39
N ARG A 299 -2.12 -13.08 -5.26
CA ARG A 299 -0.95 -12.41 -5.83
C ARG A 299 0.13 -13.42 -6.23
N LYS A 300 0.89 -13.10 -7.26
CA LYS A 300 2.08 -13.86 -7.69
C LYS A 300 3.30 -13.52 -6.82
N VAL A 301 3.89 -14.53 -6.20
CA VAL A 301 5.09 -14.42 -5.34
C VAL A 301 6.27 -15.12 -6.02
N PRO A 302 7.46 -14.50 -6.10
CA PRO A 302 8.63 -15.13 -6.70
C PRO A 302 9.01 -16.44 -6.02
N VAL A 303 9.36 -17.45 -6.81
CA VAL A 303 9.73 -18.80 -6.36
C VAL A 303 10.92 -18.75 -5.40
N THR A 304 11.89 -17.87 -5.65
CA THR A 304 13.04 -17.67 -4.75
C THR A 304 12.62 -17.31 -3.33
N LEU A 305 11.57 -16.51 -3.15
CA LEU A 305 11.05 -16.14 -1.83
C LEU A 305 10.19 -17.26 -1.24
N GLU A 306 9.41 -17.95 -2.06
CA GLU A 306 8.56 -19.05 -1.60
C GLU A 306 9.37 -20.24 -1.08
N GLN A 307 10.47 -20.57 -1.76
CA GLN A 307 11.33 -21.70 -1.42
C GLN A 307 12.40 -21.37 -0.37
N ALA A 308 12.49 -20.12 0.08
CA ALA A 308 13.45 -19.71 1.08
C ALA A 308 13.08 -20.25 2.47
N ASP A 309 14.04 -20.87 3.16
CA ASP A 309 13.87 -21.26 4.56
C ASP A 309 13.88 -20.05 5.50
N VAL A 310 14.65 -19.03 5.12
CA VAL A 310 14.86 -17.80 5.89
C VAL A 310 14.93 -16.62 4.93
N ILE A 311 14.14 -15.57 5.20
CA ILE A 311 14.28 -14.27 4.53
C ILE A 311 14.73 -13.25 5.58
N ILE A 312 15.81 -12.53 5.27
CA ILE A 312 16.31 -11.38 6.02
C ILE A 312 16.05 -10.14 5.17
N ASN A 313 15.14 -9.27 5.62
CA ASN A 313 14.77 -8.04 4.92
C ASN A 313 15.61 -6.87 5.46
N VAL A 314 16.28 -6.12 4.57
CA VAL A 314 17.27 -5.09 4.93
C VAL A 314 16.88 -3.74 4.30
N PRO A 315 15.76 -3.12 4.74
CA PRO A 315 15.30 -1.83 4.22
C PRO A 315 16.20 -0.66 4.65
N VAL A 316 16.06 0.48 3.98
CA VAL A 316 16.72 1.74 4.36
C VAL A 316 15.78 2.64 5.18
N MET A 317 16.33 3.35 6.16
CA MET A 317 15.63 4.34 6.99
C MET A 317 15.26 5.59 6.18
N LYS A 318 14.08 5.62 5.56
CA LYS A 318 13.68 6.78 4.75
C LYS A 318 12.20 7.13 4.82
N LEU A 319 11.92 8.43 4.68
CA LEU A 319 10.58 8.94 4.38
C LEU A 319 10.16 8.50 2.97
N HIS A 320 8.84 8.47 2.75
CA HIS A 320 8.26 8.15 1.45
C HIS A 320 6.94 8.89 1.28
N PHE A 321 6.82 9.77 0.28
CA PHE A 321 5.62 10.63 0.15
C PHE A 321 4.29 9.84 0.09
N ALA A 322 4.29 8.66 -0.56
CA ALA A 322 3.08 7.84 -0.68
C ALA A 322 2.76 6.92 0.50
N ALA A 323 3.71 6.60 1.39
CA ALA A 323 3.51 5.66 2.50
C ALA A 323 3.94 6.22 3.87
N VAL A 324 4.28 7.52 3.90
CA VAL A 324 4.95 8.23 4.98
C VAL A 324 6.39 7.77 5.20
N VAL A 325 6.62 6.46 5.29
CA VAL A 325 7.95 5.85 5.44
C VAL A 325 8.14 4.66 4.49
N SER A 326 9.39 4.27 4.25
CA SER A 326 9.73 3.02 3.56
C SER A 326 9.85 1.87 4.55
N LEU A 327 10.99 1.71 5.23
CA LEU A 327 11.18 0.72 6.29
C LEU A 327 10.69 -0.71 5.93
N SER A 328 10.33 -1.52 6.92
CA SER A 328 10.10 -2.96 6.80
C SER A 328 8.79 -3.30 6.14
N VAL A 329 7.70 -2.57 6.45
CA VAL A 329 6.38 -2.87 5.89
C VAL A 329 6.35 -2.59 4.39
N LYS A 330 6.85 -1.42 3.96
CA LYS A 330 6.85 -1.00 2.54
C LYS A 330 7.86 -1.79 1.70
N SER A 331 9.02 -2.16 2.26
CA SER A 331 10.14 -2.67 1.44
C SER A 331 9.84 -3.97 0.71
N LEU A 332 8.92 -4.79 1.23
CA LEU A 332 8.49 -6.02 0.56
C LEU A 332 7.76 -5.75 -0.77
N GLN A 333 7.34 -4.52 -1.04
CA GLN A 333 6.90 -4.12 -2.39
C GLN A 333 7.94 -4.45 -3.45
N GLY A 334 9.24 -4.23 -3.16
CA GLY A 334 10.33 -4.54 -4.08
C GLY A 334 10.46 -6.04 -4.40
N ALA A 335 9.91 -6.88 -3.52
CA ALA A 335 9.96 -8.34 -3.63
C ALA A 335 8.89 -8.93 -4.56
N MET A 336 7.94 -8.12 -5.04
CA MET A 336 6.87 -8.58 -5.91
C MET A 336 7.23 -8.41 -7.40
N PRO A 337 6.69 -9.23 -8.32
CA PRO A 337 6.89 -9.05 -9.77
C PRO A 337 6.40 -7.68 -10.28
N PRO A 338 6.83 -7.23 -11.48
CA PRO A 338 6.50 -5.90 -12.00
C PRO A 338 5.00 -5.62 -12.09
N LEU A 339 4.22 -6.54 -12.69
CA LEU A 339 2.77 -6.41 -12.78
C LEU A 339 2.10 -6.33 -11.40
N GLU A 340 2.56 -7.14 -10.45
CA GLU A 340 2.08 -7.13 -9.07
C GLU A 340 2.39 -5.80 -8.35
N LYS A 341 3.57 -5.22 -8.62
CA LYS A 341 3.93 -3.91 -8.11
C LYS A 341 3.03 -2.81 -8.69
N TYR A 342 2.66 -2.92 -9.96
CA TYR A 342 1.79 -1.96 -10.64
C TYR A 342 0.34 -2.09 -10.14
N MET A 343 -0.19 -3.32 -10.07
CA MET A 343 -1.52 -3.62 -9.51
C MET A 343 -1.71 -3.10 -8.09
N THR A 344 -0.65 -3.08 -7.28
CA THR A 344 -0.66 -2.47 -5.94
C THR A 344 -1.08 -1.00 -5.99
N HIS A 345 -0.63 -0.25 -7.00
CA HIS A 345 -1.02 1.15 -7.23
C HIS A 345 -2.40 1.29 -7.87
N PHE A 346 -3.05 0.21 -8.32
CA PHE A 346 -4.41 0.26 -8.85
C PHE A 346 -5.45 -0.12 -7.80
N PHE A 347 -5.20 -1.18 -7.04
CA PHE A 347 -6.20 -1.76 -6.13
C PHE A 347 -6.09 -1.28 -4.67
N GLY A 348 -5.32 -0.22 -4.43
CA GLY A 348 -5.14 0.39 -3.11
C GLY A 348 -3.78 0.05 -2.52
N LEU A 349 -2.84 0.99 -2.65
CA LEU A 349 -1.44 0.83 -2.27
C LEU A 349 -1.27 0.30 -0.85
N TRP A 350 -1.85 0.99 0.14
CA TRP A 350 -1.53 0.72 1.54
C TRP A 350 -1.97 -0.66 2.02
N GLN A 351 -3.18 -1.11 1.67
CA GLN A 351 -3.62 -2.47 2.03
C GLN A 351 -2.78 -3.52 1.33
N ASN A 352 -2.43 -3.32 0.07
CA ASN A 352 -1.66 -4.32 -0.67
C ASN A 352 -0.23 -4.46 -0.16
N LEU A 353 0.34 -3.43 0.46
CA LEU A 353 1.59 -3.56 1.21
C LEU A 353 1.44 -4.53 2.40
N VAL A 354 0.34 -4.41 3.15
CA VAL A 354 0.01 -5.31 4.27
C VAL A 354 -0.25 -6.74 3.77
N ASN A 355 -0.94 -6.89 2.63
CA ASN A 355 -1.20 -8.19 2.02
C ASN A 355 0.09 -8.97 1.71
N ILE A 356 1.17 -8.29 1.30
CA ILE A 356 2.45 -8.95 1.02
C ILE A 356 2.98 -9.66 2.26
N HIS A 357 2.84 -9.08 3.46
CA HIS A 357 3.30 -9.69 4.71
C HIS A 357 2.52 -10.94 5.12
N HIS A 358 1.33 -11.16 4.55
CA HIS A 358 0.63 -12.44 4.71
C HIS A 358 1.23 -13.54 3.84
N LEU A 359 1.87 -13.18 2.72
CA LEU A 359 2.39 -14.10 1.71
C LEU A 359 3.89 -14.36 1.84
N VAL A 360 4.66 -13.30 2.12
CA VAL A 360 6.11 -13.30 2.28
C VAL A 360 6.43 -12.93 3.73
N LYS A 361 7.12 -13.83 4.44
CA LYS A 361 7.33 -13.72 5.90
C LYS A 361 8.82 -13.68 6.26
N PRO A 362 9.47 -12.50 6.22
CA PRO A 362 10.81 -12.36 6.73
C PRO A 362 10.92 -12.81 8.19
N LYS A 363 11.99 -13.53 8.51
CA LYS A 363 12.29 -13.94 9.89
C LYS A 363 13.02 -12.84 10.67
N LEU A 364 13.69 -11.94 9.95
CA LEU A 364 14.46 -10.86 10.53
C LEU A 364 14.39 -9.62 9.63
N HIS A 365 14.19 -8.47 10.26
CA HIS A 365 14.28 -7.16 9.65
C HIS A 365 15.49 -6.43 10.22
N ILE A 366 16.31 -5.82 9.35
CA ILE A 366 17.44 -4.97 9.74
C ILE A 366 17.34 -3.67 8.94
N ILE A 367 16.86 -2.60 9.57
CA ILE A 367 16.86 -1.27 8.98
C ILE A 367 18.30 -0.76 8.94
N ASP A 368 18.77 -0.50 7.73
CA ASP A 368 19.94 0.31 7.45
C ASP A 368 19.60 1.78 7.71
N GLY A 369 20.08 2.27 8.86
CA GLY A 369 20.04 3.68 9.23
C GLY A 369 21.45 4.24 9.37
N ILE A 370 22.45 3.74 8.62
CA ILE A 370 23.77 4.39 8.63
C ILE A 370 23.60 5.78 8.00
N ILE A 371 23.03 5.80 6.79
CA ILE A 371 22.54 7.00 6.12
C ILE A 371 21.08 6.74 5.75
N GLY A 372 20.17 7.50 6.36
CA GLY A 372 18.76 7.53 6.00
C GLY A 372 18.45 8.56 4.90
N GLN A 373 17.17 8.78 4.61
CA GLN A 373 16.72 9.82 3.69
C GLN A 373 15.46 10.53 4.20
N GLU A 374 15.53 11.85 4.30
CA GLU A 374 14.40 12.73 4.64
C GLU A 374 13.88 13.49 3.39
N ASP A 375 12.89 14.35 3.58
CA ASP A 375 12.23 15.12 2.53
C ASP A 375 11.49 14.23 1.50
N PHE A 376 11.55 14.56 0.20
CA PHE A 376 10.77 13.93 -0.87
C PHE A 376 11.34 12.57 -1.35
N GLY A 377 11.44 11.61 -0.42
CA GLY A 377 11.76 10.21 -0.73
C GLY A 377 10.63 9.51 -1.52
N PRO A 378 10.93 8.44 -2.29
CA PRO A 378 11.99 7.48 -1.98
C PRO A 378 13.29 7.58 -2.82
N VAL A 379 13.37 8.54 -3.75
CA VAL A 379 14.55 8.74 -4.63
C VAL A 379 15.02 10.20 -4.74
N SER A 380 14.18 11.18 -4.41
CA SER A 380 14.49 12.61 -4.52
C SER A 380 14.61 13.30 -3.16
N GLY A 381 14.77 12.51 -2.09
CA GLY A 381 14.97 13.02 -0.74
C GLY A 381 16.43 13.36 -0.46
N ILE A 382 16.68 13.91 0.72
CA ILE A 382 18.00 14.36 1.17
C ILE A 382 18.61 13.30 2.09
N PRO A 383 19.85 12.82 1.83
CA PRO A 383 20.54 11.89 2.72
C PRO A 383 20.71 12.48 4.12
N LYS A 384 20.51 11.65 5.14
CA LYS A 384 20.66 12.03 6.55
C LYS A 384 21.46 10.99 7.31
N THR A 385 22.65 11.36 7.76
CA THR A 385 23.49 10.47 8.58
C THR A 385 22.82 10.23 9.93
N MET A 386 22.67 8.95 10.28
CA MET A 386 22.06 8.51 11.54
C MET A 386 22.99 7.57 12.30
N ASN A 387 23.86 6.83 11.60
CA ASN A 387 24.82 5.88 12.18
C ASN A 387 24.16 4.81 13.06
N LEU A 388 23.01 4.29 12.63
CA LEU A 388 22.23 3.30 13.36
C LEU A 388 21.96 2.05 12.52
N LEU A 389 21.88 0.91 13.19
CA LEU A 389 21.16 -0.26 12.70
C LEU A 389 20.02 -0.56 13.68
N ILE A 390 18.85 -0.89 13.16
CA ILE A 390 17.68 -1.27 13.97
C ILE A 390 17.21 -2.63 13.49
N GLY A 391 16.89 -3.55 14.38
CA GLY A 391 16.45 -4.88 13.96
C GLY A 391 15.48 -5.56 14.89
N GLY A 392 14.72 -6.50 14.34
CA GLY A 392 13.71 -7.26 15.07
C GLY A 392 12.97 -8.25 14.17
N THR A 393 12.07 -9.03 14.77
CA THR A 393 11.35 -10.12 14.09
C THR A 393 9.96 -9.72 13.60
N ASN A 394 9.43 -8.59 14.06
CA ASN A 394 8.12 -8.11 13.66
C ASN A 394 8.26 -6.77 12.91
N PRO A 395 7.76 -6.67 11.67
CA PRO A 395 7.94 -5.48 10.84
C PRO A 395 7.22 -4.25 11.42
N VAL A 396 6.06 -4.42 12.05
CA VAL A 396 5.29 -3.32 12.64
C VAL A 396 6.02 -2.75 13.84
N ALA A 397 6.54 -3.60 14.74
CA ALA A 397 7.28 -3.15 15.91
C ALA A 397 8.61 -2.48 15.52
N VAL A 398 9.32 -3.04 14.55
CA VAL A 398 10.58 -2.48 14.01
C VAL A 398 10.31 -1.11 13.39
N ASP A 399 9.29 -0.99 12.54
CA ASP A 399 8.92 0.27 11.91
C ASP A 399 8.45 1.28 12.97
N ALA A 400 7.65 0.88 13.96
CA ALA A 400 7.18 1.77 15.01
C ALA A 400 8.32 2.37 15.86
N VAL A 401 9.37 1.59 16.16
CA VAL A 401 10.56 2.10 16.86
C VAL A 401 11.34 3.05 15.97
N THR A 402 11.58 2.68 14.72
CA THR A 402 12.34 3.53 13.79
C THR A 402 11.60 4.82 13.45
N MET A 403 10.28 4.78 13.27
CA MET A 403 9.47 5.96 13.06
C MET A 403 9.61 6.96 14.22
N ARG A 404 9.61 6.49 15.48
CA ARG A 404 9.85 7.37 16.65
C ARG A 404 11.24 7.99 16.64
N ILE A 405 12.27 7.23 16.27
CA ILE A 405 13.64 7.76 16.08
C ILE A 405 13.65 8.86 15.02
N MET A 406 12.87 8.68 13.94
CA MET A 406 12.71 9.66 12.86
C MET A 406 11.75 10.82 13.23
N GLY A 407 11.18 10.86 14.43
CA GLY A 407 10.19 11.89 14.82
C GLY A 407 8.82 11.74 14.15
N VAL A 408 8.46 10.54 13.69
CA VAL A 408 7.18 10.23 13.05
C VAL A 408 6.32 9.35 13.98
N GLU A 409 5.07 9.73 14.19
CA GLU A 409 4.12 8.93 14.97
C GLU A 409 3.71 7.66 14.18
N PRO A 410 3.93 6.44 14.70
CA PRO A 410 3.62 5.18 14.00
C PRO A 410 2.25 5.10 13.35
N LEU A 411 1.20 5.56 14.04
CA LEU A 411 -0.18 5.48 13.52
C LEU A 411 -0.46 6.46 12.38
N THR A 412 0.43 7.42 12.12
CA THR A 412 0.29 8.34 10.96
C THR A 412 0.69 7.69 9.64
N SER A 413 1.43 6.58 9.64
CA SER A 413 1.73 5.81 8.42
C SER A 413 0.58 4.85 8.13
N PRO A 414 -0.21 5.06 7.05
CA PRO A 414 -1.36 4.21 6.76
C PRO A 414 -1.06 2.72 6.61
N PRO A 415 0.05 2.26 5.98
CA PRO A 415 0.36 0.83 5.96
C PRO A 415 0.71 0.26 7.34
N VAL A 416 1.39 1.01 8.21
CA VAL A 416 1.69 0.59 9.60
C VAL A 416 0.41 0.54 10.42
N TRP A 417 -0.43 1.58 10.33
CA TRP A 417 -1.74 1.63 10.96
C TRP A 417 -2.64 0.47 10.53
N LEU A 418 -2.72 0.17 9.22
CA LEU A 418 -3.48 -0.99 8.72
C LEU A 418 -2.94 -2.31 9.24
N ALA A 419 -1.62 -2.50 9.27
CA ALA A 419 -1.00 -3.71 9.80
C ALA A 419 -1.30 -3.89 11.29
N TYR A 420 -1.24 -2.80 12.07
CA TYR A 420 -1.60 -2.75 13.48
C TYR A 420 -3.09 -3.10 13.71
N MET A 421 -4.00 -2.44 12.98
CA MET A 421 -5.44 -2.69 13.06
C MET A 421 -5.81 -4.13 12.67
N GLN A 422 -4.98 -4.78 11.87
CA GLN A 422 -5.13 -6.18 11.45
C GLN A 422 -4.44 -7.18 12.38
N GLY A 423 -3.83 -6.70 13.47
CA GLY A 423 -3.16 -7.54 14.47
C GLY A 423 -1.86 -8.17 13.97
N LEU A 424 -1.16 -7.56 13.00
CA LEU A 424 0.14 -8.08 12.52
C LEU A 424 1.30 -7.79 13.47
N GLY A 425 1.20 -6.74 14.27
CA GLY A 425 2.20 -6.40 15.27
C GLY A 425 1.79 -5.20 16.10
N PRO A 426 2.46 -4.97 17.23
CA PRO A 426 2.14 -3.88 18.14
C PRO A 426 2.78 -2.58 17.66
N VAL A 427 2.17 -1.46 18.01
CA VAL A 427 2.83 -0.14 17.96
C VAL A 427 3.05 0.41 19.36
N GLU A 428 2.33 -0.09 20.35
CA GLU A 428 2.33 0.44 21.71
C GLU A 428 3.68 0.20 22.41
N PRO A 429 4.29 1.22 23.03
CA PRO A 429 5.61 1.09 23.66
C PRO A 429 5.69 -0.03 24.70
N GLU A 430 4.64 -0.26 25.50
CA GLU A 430 4.59 -1.30 26.53
C GLU A 430 4.66 -2.74 25.98
N ASN A 431 4.36 -2.89 24.70
CA ASN A 431 4.41 -4.14 23.94
C ASN A 431 5.70 -4.28 23.11
N ILE A 432 6.60 -3.29 23.14
CA ILE A 432 7.87 -3.29 22.42
C ILE A 432 9.03 -3.09 23.40
N ARG A 433 9.78 -4.16 23.66
CA ARG A 433 11.01 -4.09 24.43
C ARG A 433 12.17 -3.65 23.53
N VAL A 434 12.62 -2.41 23.71
CA VAL A 434 13.85 -1.89 23.08
C VAL A 434 15.08 -2.41 23.83
N VAL A 435 16.11 -2.83 23.10
CA VAL A 435 17.42 -3.23 23.64
C VAL A 435 18.56 -2.51 22.92
N GLY A 436 19.58 -2.06 23.67
CA GLY A 436 20.60 -1.14 23.16
C GLY A 436 20.32 0.30 23.64
N PRO A 437 20.81 1.32 22.90
CA PRO A 437 20.46 2.72 23.16
C PRO A 437 18.95 2.95 23.23
N SER A 438 18.52 3.92 24.03
CA SER A 438 17.10 4.31 24.07
C SER A 438 16.70 5.04 22.78
N ILE A 439 15.39 5.14 22.51
CA ILE A 439 14.87 5.92 21.38
C ILE A 439 15.28 7.39 21.52
N ASP A 440 15.10 7.97 22.71
CA ASP A 440 15.40 9.39 22.97
C ASP A 440 16.88 9.72 22.78
N GLU A 441 17.77 8.80 23.14
CA GLU A 441 19.22 8.96 22.98
C GLU A 441 19.64 9.05 21.49
N VAL A 442 18.88 8.45 20.58
CA VAL A 442 19.24 8.37 19.16
C VAL A 442 18.25 9.08 18.24
N ALA A 443 17.23 9.72 18.80
CA ALA A 443 16.21 10.41 18.05
C ALA A 443 16.82 11.60 17.28
N SER A 444 16.48 11.69 15.99
CA SER A 444 16.85 12.82 15.14
C SER A 444 15.73 13.04 14.13
N PRO A 445 14.73 13.90 14.46
CA PRO A 445 13.53 14.08 13.67
C PRO A 445 13.81 14.41 12.20
N PHE A 446 13.18 13.68 11.28
CA PHE A 446 13.36 13.83 9.84
C PHE A 446 12.50 14.99 9.33
N LYS A 447 13.05 15.76 8.39
CA LYS A 447 12.30 16.80 7.70
C LYS A 447 11.27 16.18 6.76
N HIS A 448 9.99 16.46 6.97
CA HIS A 448 8.92 16.03 6.07
C HIS A 448 8.94 16.79 4.73
N PRO A 449 8.47 16.16 3.63
CA PRO A 449 8.43 16.83 2.33
C PRO A 449 7.42 17.97 2.30
N LYS A 450 7.80 19.06 1.61
CA LYS A 450 6.87 20.14 1.28
C LYS A 450 6.09 19.76 0.02
N ILE A 451 4.82 19.43 0.18
CA ILE A 451 3.93 19.13 -0.94
C ILE A 451 3.29 20.42 -1.44
N ASP A 452 3.53 20.74 -2.71
CA ASP A 452 3.01 21.92 -3.38
C ASP A 452 1.99 21.55 -4.46
N LEU A 453 0.74 21.90 -4.21
CA LEU A 453 -0.41 21.74 -5.11
C LEU A 453 -1.06 23.09 -5.46
N ALA A 454 -0.29 24.18 -5.44
CA ALA A 454 -0.83 25.48 -5.83
C ALA A 454 -1.30 25.45 -7.30
N SER A 455 -2.47 26.04 -7.50
CA SER A 455 -3.17 26.25 -8.78
C SER A 455 -2.42 27.21 -9.70
N GLY A 456 -2.78 27.19 -10.99
CA GLY A 456 -2.43 28.24 -11.97
C GLY A 456 -3.63 29.13 -12.28
N ARG A 457 -3.46 30.11 -13.18
CA ARG A 457 -4.52 31.07 -13.56
C ARG A 457 -5.87 30.42 -13.91
N ASP A 458 -5.88 29.48 -14.87
CA ASP A 458 -7.08 28.77 -15.33
C ASP A 458 -7.01 27.27 -14.97
N PHE A 459 -6.26 26.92 -13.92
CA PHE A 459 -5.92 25.54 -13.55
C PHE A 459 -6.10 25.34 -12.04
N ALA A 460 -7.24 24.81 -11.62
CA ALA A 460 -7.59 24.60 -10.21
C ALA A 460 -7.35 23.15 -9.76
N ILE A 461 -6.86 22.99 -8.52
CA ILE A 461 -6.67 21.68 -7.88
C ILE A 461 -7.56 21.59 -6.63
N HIS A 462 -8.47 20.61 -6.62
CA HIS A 462 -9.47 20.37 -5.58
C HIS A 462 -9.14 19.10 -4.81
N ALA A 463 -8.42 19.23 -3.69
CA ALA A 463 -7.80 18.11 -2.98
C ALA A 463 -8.62 17.53 -1.81
N GLY A 464 -9.96 17.53 -1.90
CA GLY A 464 -10.92 17.14 -0.86
C GLY A 464 -10.57 15.86 -0.11
N ASN A 465 -9.95 16.00 1.07
CA ASN A 465 -9.38 14.96 1.92
C ASN A 465 -8.42 13.99 1.20
N ALA A 466 -7.73 14.43 0.15
CA ALA A 466 -6.81 13.59 -0.59
C ALA A 466 -5.65 13.09 0.29
N CYS A 467 -5.33 11.81 0.15
CA CYS A 467 -4.28 11.17 0.92
C CYS A 467 -2.86 11.62 0.52
N PRO A 468 -1.84 11.41 1.39
CA PRO A 468 -0.45 11.75 1.06
C PRO A 468 0.06 11.12 -0.25
N GLY A 469 -0.41 9.92 -0.59
CA GLY A 469 -0.10 9.26 -1.86
C GLY A 469 -0.54 10.06 -3.08
N CYS A 470 -1.84 10.40 -3.18
CA CYS A 470 -2.35 11.16 -4.31
C CYS A 470 -1.74 12.56 -4.37
N LYS A 471 -1.61 13.23 -3.21
CA LYS A 471 -1.02 14.57 -3.15
C LYS A 471 0.45 14.58 -3.57
N GLY A 472 1.25 13.61 -3.12
CA GLY A 472 2.67 13.51 -3.48
C GLY A 472 2.91 13.17 -4.95
N TYR A 473 2.13 12.25 -5.52
CA TYR A 473 2.21 11.94 -6.95
C TYR A 473 1.75 13.11 -7.82
N LEU A 474 0.66 13.80 -7.45
CA LEU A 474 0.20 14.97 -8.17
C LEU A 474 1.22 16.12 -8.08
N HIS A 475 1.80 16.36 -6.90
CA HIS A 475 2.88 17.33 -6.73
C HIS A 475 4.05 17.06 -7.67
N PHE A 476 4.49 15.80 -7.77
CA PHE A 476 5.54 15.41 -8.70
C PHE A 476 5.21 15.76 -10.16
N ALA A 477 3.97 15.50 -10.59
CA ALA A 477 3.53 15.77 -11.96
C ALA A 477 3.36 17.27 -12.23
N VAL A 478 2.71 18.00 -11.31
CA VAL A 478 2.46 19.44 -11.38
C VAL A 478 3.77 20.24 -11.35
N ALA A 479 4.78 19.79 -10.61
CA ALA A 479 6.10 20.42 -10.63
C ALA A 479 6.72 20.50 -12.04
N LYS A 480 6.35 19.59 -12.96
CA LYS A 480 6.83 19.62 -14.36
C LYS A 480 6.12 20.68 -15.22
N LEU A 481 4.96 21.17 -14.78
CA LEU A 481 4.24 22.28 -15.40
C LEU A 481 4.76 23.64 -14.91
N ARG A 482 5.60 23.67 -13.87
CA ARG A 482 6.22 24.89 -13.32
C ARG A 482 7.54 25.20 -14.01
N ARG A 483 7.48 25.28 -15.33
CA ARG A 483 8.57 25.67 -16.22
C ARG A 483 8.08 26.77 -17.16
N PRO A 484 8.97 27.58 -17.77
CA PRO A 484 8.56 28.56 -18.76
C PRO A 484 7.67 27.92 -19.85
N ASP A 485 6.58 28.60 -20.21
CA ASP A 485 5.70 28.16 -21.29
C ASP A 485 6.44 28.29 -22.65
N PRO A 486 6.58 27.22 -23.46
CA PRO A 486 7.23 27.31 -24.76
C PRO A 486 6.57 28.30 -25.74
N ALA A 487 5.27 28.56 -25.58
CA ALA A 487 4.54 29.52 -26.41
C ALA A 487 4.67 30.97 -25.93
N ASP A 488 5.00 31.18 -24.66
CA ASP A 488 5.21 32.49 -24.04
C ASP A 488 6.09 32.37 -22.79
N PRO A 489 7.42 32.51 -22.92
CA PRO A 489 8.34 32.31 -21.81
C PRO A 489 8.18 33.28 -20.63
N SER A 490 7.36 34.33 -20.76
CA SER A 490 7.09 35.29 -19.67
C SER A 490 6.22 34.73 -18.54
N ARG A 491 5.59 33.57 -18.76
CA ARG A 491 4.74 32.85 -17.80
C ARG A 491 5.18 31.41 -17.60
N LEU A 492 4.67 30.78 -16.54
CA LEU A 492 4.80 29.34 -16.34
C LEU A 492 3.77 28.60 -17.20
N LEU A 493 4.10 27.37 -17.61
CA LEU A 493 3.20 26.53 -18.39
C LEU A 493 1.88 26.24 -17.65
N ILE A 494 1.90 26.10 -16.33
CA ILE A 494 0.68 25.94 -15.51
C ILE A 494 -0.24 27.17 -15.53
N ASP A 495 0.28 28.36 -15.87
CA ASP A 495 -0.47 29.61 -15.97
C ASP A 495 -0.94 29.91 -17.40
N ARG A 496 -0.75 28.95 -18.32
CA ARG A 496 -1.24 29.09 -19.69
C ARG A 496 -2.77 29.29 -19.69
N PRO A 497 -3.29 30.30 -20.41
CA PRO A 497 -4.73 30.49 -20.53
C PRO A 497 -5.41 29.30 -21.20
N PHE A 498 -6.61 28.95 -20.72
CA PHE A 498 -7.45 27.94 -21.35
C PHE A 498 -8.82 28.53 -21.71
N GLU A 499 -9.38 28.15 -22.87
CA GLU A 499 -10.76 28.55 -23.25
C GLU A 499 -11.80 28.09 -22.22
N ARG A 500 -11.54 26.95 -21.58
CA ARG A 500 -12.32 26.36 -20.50
C ARG A 500 -11.38 26.06 -19.36
N LYS A 501 -11.70 26.53 -18.15
CA LYS A 501 -10.89 26.26 -16.96
C LYS A 501 -10.66 24.76 -16.78
N VAL A 502 -9.48 24.43 -16.30
CA VAL A 502 -9.10 23.05 -15.95
C VAL A 502 -9.29 22.87 -14.45
N ASN A 503 -9.98 21.79 -14.07
CA ASN A 503 -10.16 21.40 -12.67
C ASN A 503 -9.62 19.99 -12.45
N ILE A 504 -8.77 19.82 -11.45
CA ILE A 504 -8.28 18.50 -11.02
C ILE A 504 -8.88 18.16 -9.67
N TYR A 505 -9.74 17.15 -9.64
CA TYR A 505 -10.33 16.64 -8.41
C TYR A 505 -9.54 15.43 -7.91
N LEU A 506 -9.17 15.41 -6.63
CA LEU A 506 -8.53 14.28 -5.99
C LEU A 506 -8.97 14.13 -4.54
N GLY A 507 -8.89 12.90 -4.04
CA GLY A 507 -9.36 12.57 -2.70
C GLY A 507 -10.82 12.16 -2.68
N PRO A 508 -11.32 11.68 -1.55
CA PRO A 508 -12.67 11.16 -1.44
C PRO A 508 -13.75 12.25 -1.33
N ALA A 509 -13.44 13.45 -0.87
CA ALA A 509 -14.41 14.55 -0.78
C ALA A 509 -14.36 15.39 -2.07
N THR A 510 -15.51 15.95 -2.42
CA THR A 510 -15.68 16.88 -3.55
C THR A 510 -16.53 18.04 -3.06
N ASP A 511 -15.87 19.01 -2.42
CA ASP A 511 -16.57 20.13 -1.78
C ASP A 511 -17.01 21.19 -2.80
N GLU A 512 -16.26 21.34 -3.89
CA GLU A 512 -16.63 22.22 -4.99
C GLU A 512 -17.58 21.53 -5.97
N ARG A 513 -18.60 22.28 -6.41
CA ARG A 513 -19.55 21.80 -7.41
C ARG A 513 -18.83 21.65 -8.75
N ILE A 514 -18.88 20.44 -9.30
CA ILE A 514 -18.33 20.14 -10.63
C ILE A 514 -19.14 20.89 -11.69
N ASN A 515 -18.46 21.74 -12.48
CA ASN A 515 -19.04 22.39 -13.65
C ASN A 515 -18.79 21.51 -14.90
N PRO A 516 -19.83 20.91 -15.52
CA PRO A 516 -19.65 20.03 -16.68
C PRO A 516 -19.16 20.76 -17.95
N ASP A 517 -19.27 22.09 -18.02
CA ASP A 517 -18.80 22.88 -19.17
C ASP A 517 -17.29 23.13 -19.14
N GLU A 518 -16.64 22.91 -17.99
CA GLU A 518 -15.20 23.05 -17.78
C GLU A 518 -14.44 21.74 -18.05
N ARG A 519 -13.11 21.82 -18.15
CA ARG A 519 -12.25 20.64 -18.35
C ARG A 519 -11.96 19.97 -17.01
N ASN A 520 -12.73 18.94 -16.67
CA ASN A 520 -12.57 18.22 -15.40
C ASN A 520 -11.68 16.97 -15.55
N VAL A 521 -10.74 16.82 -14.64
CA VAL A 521 -9.86 15.65 -14.50
C VAL A 521 -10.06 15.04 -13.11
N PHE A 522 -10.41 13.75 -13.07
CA PHE A 522 -10.73 13.02 -11.85
C PHE A 522 -9.60 12.04 -11.50
N LEU A 523 -8.93 12.27 -10.37
CA LEU A 523 -7.78 11.48 -9.95
C LEU A 523 -8.16 10.29 -9.07
N GLY A 524 -7.81 9.10 -9.57
CA GLY A 524 -7.84 7.84 -8.86
C GLY A 524 -9.23 7.29 -8.58
N ILE A 525 -9.26 6.17 -7.86
CA ILE A 525 -10.49 5.48 -7.48
C ILE A 525 -11.44 6.39 -6.68
N CYS A 526 -10.88 7.30 -5.88
CA CYS A 526 -11.68 8.18 -5.03
C CYS A 526 -12.60 9.12 -5.82
N GLN A 527 -12.23 9.48 -7.05
CA GLN A 527 -12.98 10.40 -7.91
C GLN A 527 -13.61 9.73 -9.14
N GLN A 528 -13.43 8.42 -9.31
CA GLN A 528 -13.93 7.66 -10.46
C GLN A 528 -15.44 7.82 -10.69
N HIS A 529 -16.23 7.86 -9.63
CA HIS A 529 -17.69 8.02 -9.68
C HIS A 529 -18.13 9.36 -10.28
N ASN A 530 -17.29 10.40 -10.19
CA ASN A 530 -17.59 11.71 -10.76
C ASN A 530 -17.26 11.79 -12.25
N ALA A 531 -16.37 10.92 -12.76
CA ALA A 531 -16.01 10.91 -14.18
C ALA A 531 -17.18 10.55 -15.11
N GLN A 532 -18.22 9.89 -14.59
CA GLN A 532 -19.46 9.62 -15.33
C GLN A 532 -20.24 10.89 -15.67
N GLN A 533 -19.99 12.00 -14.96
CA GLN A 533 -20.61 13.30 -15.21
C GLN A 533 -19.93 14.08 -16.35
N GLY A 534 -18.93 13.48 -17.01
CA GLY A 534 -18.12 14.09 -18.06
C GLY A 534 -16.75 14.53 -17.55
N GLY A 535 -15.70 14.30 -18.33
CA GLY A 535 -14.31 14.62 -17.98
C GLY A 535 -13.36 13.42 -18.17
N THR A 536 -12.10 13.60 -17.77
CA THR A 536 -11.04 12.58 -17.91
C THR A 536 -10.78 11.89 -16.58
N HIS A 537 -10.89 10.57 -16.52
CA HIS A 537 -10.50 9.79 -15.34
C HIS A 537 -9.05 9.32 -15.44
N LEU A 538 -8.26 9.57 -14.40
CA LEU A 538 -6.88 9.08 -14.27
C LEU A 538 -6.86 7.96 -13.21
N PRO A 539 -6.87 6.68 -13.60
CA PRO A 539 -7.09 5.56 -12.68
C PRO A 539 -5.92 5.29 -11.73
N GLY A 540 -6.23 4.70 -10.58
CA GLY A 540 -5.26 4.23 -9.57
C GLY A 540 -5.56 4.67 -8.14
N CYS A 541 -4.77 4.19 -7.18
CA CYS A 541 -4.85 4.46 -5.75
C CYS A 541 -3.47 4.30 -5.07
N PRO A 542 -2.59 5.32 -5.16
CA PRO A 542 -2.72 6.51 -6.01
C PRO A 542 -2.38 6.21 -7.49
N PRO A 543 -2.91 6.99 -8.45
CA PRO A 543 -2.48 6.91 -9.85
C PRO A 543 -0.96 6.97 -9.98
N HIS A 544 -0.42 6.07 -10.80
CA HIS A 544 1.02 6.00 -11.02
C HIS A 544 1.52 7.26 -11.77
N ALA A 545 2.81 7.60 -11.61
CA ALA A 545 3.37 8.84 -12.15
C ALA A 545 3.12 9.00 -13.66
N GLU A 546 3.24 7.92 -14.42
CA GLU A 546 2.99 7.92 -15.86
C GLU A 546 1.52 8.22 -16.23
N VAL A 547 0.56 7.66 -15.49
CA VAL A 547 -0.87 7.95 -15.70
C VAL A 547 -1.14 9.45 -15.49
N LEU A 548 -0.49 10.04 -14.49
CA LEU A 548 -0.59 11.47 -14.23
C LEU A 548 0.11 12.32 -15.28
N ILE A 549 1.34 11.98 -15.66
CA ILE A 549 2.08 12.73 -16.68
C ILE A 549 1.32 12.68 -18.01
N ASN A 550 0.86 11.51 -18.45
CA ASN A 550 0.09 11.39 -19.69
C ASN A 550 -1.22 12.18 -19.64
N GLY A 551 -1.98 12.07 -18.55
CA GLY A 551 -3.26 12.75 -18.40
C GLY A 551 -3.16 14.27 -18.23
N LEU A 552 -2.12 14.78 -17.58
CA LEU A 552 -1.92 16.23 -17.44
C LEU A 552 -1.31 16.85 -18.70
N PHE A 553 -0.35 16.19 -19.33
CA PHE A 553 0.28 16.72 -20.54
C PHE A 553 -0.62 16.62 -21.77
N SER A 554 -1.67 15.77 -21.78
CA SER A 554 -2.69 15.81 -22.84
C SER A 554 -3.47 17.12 -22.88
N LEU A 555 -3.42 17.95 -21.83
CA LEU A 555 -3.97 19.31 -21.83
C LEU A 555 -3.10 20.30 -22.61
N PHE A 556 -1.85 19.94 -22.93
CA PHE A 556 -0.84 20.77 -23.59
C PHE A 556 -0.26 20.03 -24.82
N PRO A 557 -1.04 19.85 -25.90
CA PRO A 557 -0.66 18.98 -27.02
C PRO A 557 0.58 19.43 -27.80
N ASP A 558 0.95 20.71 -27.71
CA ASP A 558 2.13 21.34 -28.29
C ASP A 558 3.41 21.16 -27.46
N VAL A 559 3.30 20.58 -26.26
CA VAL A 559 4.42 20.50 -25.31
C VAL A 559 4.95 19.07 -25.22
N GLU A 560 6.26 18.88 -25.45
CA GLU A 560 6.89 17.57 -25.24
C GLU A 560 6.75 17.14 -23.76
N ARG A 561 6.15 15.95 -23.57
CA ARG A 561 5.99 15.34 -22.25
C ARG A 561 7.36 14.98 -21.66
N PRO A 562 7.58 15.19 -20.35
CA PRO A 562 8.77 14.70 -19.67
C PRO A 562 8.87 13.19 -19.81
N LYS A 563 10.01 12.69 -20.30
CA LYS A 563 10.31 11.25 -20.31
C LYS A 563 10.60 10.80 -18.90
N TYR A 564 9.87 9.80 -18.43
CA TYR A 564 9.96 9.32 -17.05
C TYR A 564 10.76 8.02 -16.94
N ALA A 565 10.81 7.27 -18.03
CA ALA A 565 11.64 6.08 -18.23
C ALA A 565 12.22 6.08 -19.65
N ASP A 566 13.05 5.09 -19.99
CA ASP A 566 13.40 4.89 -21.39
C ASP A 566 12.19 4.39 -22.21
N LYS A 567 12.26 4.50 -23.55
CA LYS A 567 11.14 4.16 -24.44
C LYS A 567 10.64 2.71 -24.27
N THR A 568 11.53 1.78 -23.91
CA THR A 568 11.16 0.38 -23.74
C THR A 568 10.41 0.15 -22.44
N GLU A 569 10.77 0.87 -21.39
CA GLU A 569 10.10 0.80 -20.09
C GLU A 569 8.75 1.50 -20.11
N GLU A 570 8.61 2.64 -20.80
CA GLU A 570 7.30 3.29 -21.02
C GLU A 570 6.35 2.33 -21.76
N ALA A 571 6.81 1.65 -22.82
CA ALA A 571 6.00 0.68 -23.55
C ALA A 571 5.53 -0.50 -22.68
N LYS A 572 6.40 -1.02 -21.80
CA LYS A 572 6.03 -2.10 -20.84
C LYS A 572 4.97 -1.63 -19.85
N LEU A 573 5.09 -0.41 -19.33
CA LEU A 573 4.11 0.13 -18.40
C LEU A 573 2.76 0.38 -19.09
N GLU A 574 2.76 0.83 -20.34
CA GLU A 574 1.54 0.96 -21.14
C GLU A 574 0.87 -0.41 -21.39
N GLU A 575 1.64 -1.46 -21.66
CA GLU A 575 1.13 -2.83 -21.79
C GLU A 575 0.52 -3.33 -20.46
N MET A 576 1.25 -3.16 -19.35
CA MET A 576 0.77 -3.50 -18.01
C MET A 576 -0.48 -2.71 -17.63
N LEU A 577 -0.58 -1.44 -18.02
CA LEU A 577 -1.77 -0.62 -17.82
C LEU A 577 -2.97 -1.21 -18.59
N LYS A 578 -2.77 -1.59 -19.86
CA LYS A 578 -3.83 -2.26 -20.66
C LYS A 578 -4.28 -3.56 -20.01
N GLU A 579 -3.33 -4.39 -19.55
CA GLU A 579 -3.62 -5.64 -18.86
C GLU A 579 -4.43 -5.41 -17.57
N VAL A 580 -4.02 -4.45 -16.74
CA VAL A 580 -4.75 -4.12 -15.51
C VAL A 580 -6.13 -3.55 -15.80
N LEU A 581 -6.28 -2.66 -16.78
CA LEU A 581 -7.58 -2.10 -17.16
C LEU A 581 -8.53 -3.18 -17.71
N ALA A 582 -8.01 -4.13 -18.50
CA ALA A 582 -8.77 -5.27 -18.99
C ALA A 582 -9.26 -6.20 -17.86
N SER A 583 -8.55 -6.25 -16.73
CA SER A 583 -8.97 -7.01 -15.54
C SER A 583 -10.09 -6.33 -14.72
N ILE A 584 -10.40 -5.06 -15.03
CA ILE A 584 -11.35 -4.22 -14.28
C ILE A 584 -12.66 -4.00 -15.07
N SER A 585 -12.58 -4.03 -16.41
CA SER A 585 -13.70 -4.00 -17.35
C SER A 585 -14.48 -5.30 -17.37
#